data_AF-C6XHM1-F1
#
_entry.id   AF-C6XHM1-F1
#
_cell.length_a   1.000
_cell.length_b   1.000
_cell.length_c   1.000
_cell.angle_alpha   90.00
_cell.angle_beta   90.00
_cell.angle_gamma   90.00
#
_symmetry.space_group_name_H-M   'P 1'
#
loop_
_entity.id
_entity.type
_entity.pdbx_description
1 polymer ?
#
loop_
_entity_poly.entity_id
_entity_poly.type
_entity_poly.pdbx_seq_one_letter_code
_entity_poly.pdbx_strand_id
1 'polypeptide(L)'
;MSKTKHLKKTIFLSKKGNITILTAIIIPLIITLITISTTCANILYHRASIEASADEALNHGIVLLCKDSDLTPQDITPPVLKDLETSLIKNDFSIKEAAQIKKESSINYQGKIPLSQGTYLNLHAVYHVPLNSLERILLPHKQNMDIVVDVNKILNCHHKGIAVIADPWYKADTPMFVEAINSLKSSKNIILGILTGDMTQSSTTKELKRFYNIYSLKFPFFRGLGSQEYIGNRPCRDPYTLTPSIYGCAFIAINDISQQINDHYPQIKSIKEFNGDSQRYRNRSWHGETYSISISGSQSYSWNIDNVHFIQANYSMFHSVYFNDEWSNIFTVAVPEHISKQDLPSHVSNGSEISQWIRDDVFQAQREGKYIILFADDIDRFSSIDQKRMFEKFLTQSKISTIFTTRFTSSPESYIKDSTGRPVRVYNINKNSKNEFILLEMTPHYINVTAYERRGKVPHITRKMSPIDLLPKQR
;
A
#
# COMPACT_ATOMS: atom_id res chain seq x y z
N MET A 1 2.21 43.17 -60.22
CA MET A 1 3.61 43.66 -60.19
C MET A 1 3.73 45.19 -59.95
N SER A 2 2.83 45.82 -59.17
CA SER A 2 2.78 47.29 -59.00
C SER A 2 2.93 47.80 -57.54
N LYS A 3 3.08 46.91 -56.55
CA LYS A 3 3.15 47.33 -55.12
C LYS A 3 4.58 47.54 -54.58
N THR A 4 5.61 47.07 -55.27
CA THR A 4 7.01 47.18 -54.86
C THR A 4 7.65 48.55 -55.17
N LYS A 5 7.06 49.36 -56.05
CA LYS A 5 7.57 50.69 -56.41
C LYS A 5 7.28 51.76 -55.35
N HIS A 6 6.18 51.63 -54.61
CA HIS A 6 5.85 52.55 -53.51
C HIS A 6 6.72 52.29 -52.27
N LEU A 7 6.96 51.03 -51.90
CA LEU A 7 7.75 50.70 -50.72
C LEU A 7 9.20 51.22 -50.82
N LYS A 8 9.82 51.11 -52.00
CA LYS A 8 11.17 51.65 -52.25
C LYS A 8 11.23 53.18 -52.18
N LYS A 9 10.14 53.89 -52.54
CA LYS A 9 10.08 55.36 -52.49
C LYS A 9 9.89 55.87 -51.06
N THR A 10 9.17 55.14 -50.21
CA THR A 10 8.98 55.47 -48.80
C THR A 10 10.26 55.28 -47.98
N ILE A 11 11.08 54.28 -48.33
CA ILE A 11 12.36 54.01 -47.64
C ILE A 11 13.46 55.03 -48.03
N PHE A 12 13.43 55.57 -49.26
CA PHE A 12 14.47 56.50 -49.73
C PHE A 12 14.34 57.94 -49.18
N LEU A 13 13.18 58.29 -48.59
CA LEU A 13 12.93 59.61 -47.99
C LEU A 13 13.45 59.77 -46.55
N SER A 14 14.09 58.75 -45.95
CA SER A 14 14.51 58.78 -44.53
C SER A 14 15.89 59.42 -44.27
N LYS A 15 16.62 59.86 -45.30
CA LYS A 15 17.97 60.46 -45.15
C LYS A 15 18.00 61.85 -44.49
N LYS A 16 16.85 62.47 -44.23
CA LYS A 16 16.72 63.64 -43.34
C LYS A 16 15.69 63.27 -42.27
N GLY A 17 16.13 63.09 -41.03
CA GLY A 17 15.39 62.45 -39.94
C GLY A 17 13.90 62.80 -39.90
N ASN A 18 13.06 61.85 -40.28
CA ASN A 18 11.62 62.02 -40.33
C ASN A 18 11.02 61.23 -39.16
N ILE A 19 11.08 61.85 -37.97
CA ILE A 19 10.43 61.37 -36.74
C ILE A 19 8.98 60.94 -37.03
N THR A 20 8.33 61.61 -37.97
CA THR A 20 6.98 61.35 -38.49
C THR A 20 6.76 59.92 -39.01
N ILE A 21 7.72 59.31 -39.72
CA ILE A 21 7.57 57.92 -40.20
C ILE A 21 7.75 56.93 -39.04
N LEU A 22 8.66 57.25 -38.12
CA LEU A 22 8.91 56.46 -36.91
C LEU A 22 7.66 56.47 -36.02
N THR A 23 7.04 57.63 -35.80
CA THR A 23 5.83 57.77 -34.97
C THR A 23 4.57 57.26 -35.64
N ALA A 24 4.39 57.44 -36.95
CA ALA A 24 3.15 57.06 -37.62
C ALA A 24 3.06 55.56 -37.99
N ILE A 25 4.19 54.87 -38.14
CA ILE A 25 4.20 53.47 -38.62
C ILE A 25 4.86 52.53 -37.61
N ILE A 26 6.04 52.88 -37.09
CA ILE A 26 6.80 51.98 -36.22
C ILE A 26 6.17 51.87 -34.84
N ILE A 27 5.74 52.97 -34.22
CA ILE A 27 5.08 52.94 -32.90
C ILE A 27 3.80 52.08 -32.92
N PRO A 28 2.83 52.29 -33.85
CA PRO A 28 1.65 51.43 -33.93
C PRO A 28 1.98 49.97 -34.18
N LEU A 29 3.01 49.68 -34.98
CA LEU A 29 3.43 48.31 -35.26
C LEU A 29 4.04 47.64 -34.01
N ILE A 30 4.88 48.36 -33.25
CA ILE A 30 5.41 47.87 -31.97
C ILE A 30 4.28 47.63 -30.97
N ILE A 31 3.35 48.58 -30.82
CA ILE A 31 2.18 48.41 -29.94
C ILE A 31 1.38 47.16 -30.36
N THR A 32 1.12 47.00 -31.66
CA THR A 32 0.42 45.84 -32.20
C THR A 32 1.16 44.53 -31.87
N LEU A 33 2.49 44.50 -32.05
CA LEU A 33 3.31 43.33 -31.74
C LEU A 33 3.33 43.02 -30.23
N ILE A 34 3.41 44.04 -29.38
CA ILE A 34 3.33 43.89 -27.92
C ILE A 34 1.96 43.32 -27.56
N THR A 35 0.88 43.91 -28.05
CA THR A 35 -0.49 43.42 -27.79
C THR A 35 -0.63 41.96 -28.19
N ILE A 36 -0.25 41.60 -29.42
CA ILE A 36 -0.30 40.19 -29.89
C ILE A 36 0.51 39.29 -28.97
N SER A 37 1.73 39.70 -28.59
CA SER A 37 2.62 38.91 -27.73
C SER A 37 2.02 38.70 -26.34
N THR A 38 1.46 39.76 -25.75
CA THR A 38 0.81 39.70 -24.44
C THR A 38 -0.46 38.85 -24.47
N THR A 39 -1.27 38.96 -25.52
CA THR A 39 -2.48 38.15 -25.71
C THR A 39 -2.11 36.67 -25.84
N CYS A 40 -1.11 36.34 -26.68
CA CYS A 40 -0.61 34.97 -26.81
C CYS A 40 -0.06 34.42 -25.49
N ALA A 41 0.73 35.19 -24.75
CA ALA A 41 1.24 34.79 -23.45
C ALA A 41 0.10 34.52 -22.45
N ASN A 42 -0.92 35.38 -22.42
CA ASN A 42 -2.05 35.22 -21.53
C ASN A 42 -2.90 33.98 -21.88
N ILE A 43 -3.12 33.71 -23.17
CA ILE A 43 -3.83 32.50 -23.63
C ILE A 43 -3.07 31.24 -23.24
N LEU A 44 -1.75 31.21 -23.44
CA LEU A 44 -0.92 30.07 -23.06
C LEU A 44 -0.92 29.85 -21.55
N TYR A 45 -0.86 30.95 -20.78
CA TYR A 45 -0.97 30.91 -19.32
C TYR A 45 -2.31 30.32 -18.87
N HIS A 46 -3.44 30.88 -19.34
CA HIS A 46 -4.77 30.40 -18.97
C HIS A 46 -4.98 28.94 -19.40
N ARG A 47 -4.52 28.55 -20.60
CA ARG A 47 -4.60 27.16 -21.06
C ARG A 47 -3.87 26.21 -20.12
N ALA A 48 -2.62 26.54 -19.75
CA ALA A 48 -1.82 25.73 -18.83
C ALA A 48 -2.45 25.64 -17.44
N SER A 49 -2.99 26.74 -16.91
CA SER A 49 -3.66 26.77 -15.61
C SER A 49 -4.98 25.99 -15.58
N ILE A 50 -5.76 26.04 -16.67
CA ILE A 50 -6.98 25.22 -16.82
C ILE A 50 -6.60 23.74 -16.91
N GLU A 51 -5.57 23.40 -17.69
CA GLU A 51 -5.08 22.02 -17.83
C GLU A 51 -4.59 21.45 -16.51
N ALA A 52 -3.79 22.20 -15.75
CA ALA A 52 -3.34 21.80 -14.42
C ALA A 52 -4.50 21.62 -13.44
N SER A 53 -5.48 22.54 -13.46
CA SER A 53 -6.66 22.46 -12.57
C SER A 53 -7.58 21.29 -12.92
N ALA A 54 -7.76 21.01 -14.20
CA ALA A 54 -8.50 19.86 -14.69
C ALA A 54 -7.79 18.54 -14.36
N ASP A 55 -6.46 18.50 -14.44
CA ASP A 55 -5.66 17.34 -14.03
C ASP A 55 -5.83 17.04 -12.53
N GLU A 56 -5.70 18.07 -11.68
CA GLU A 56 -5.90 17.96 -10.22
C GLU A 56 -7.31 17.44 -9.88
N ALA A 57 -8.34 18.03 -10.49
CA ALA A 57 -9.73 17.64 -10.29
C ALA A 57 -10.01 16.20 -10.74
N LEU A 58 -9.53 15.80 -11.93
CA LEU A 58 -9.68 14.43 -12.42
C LEU A 58 -8.94 13.41 -11.54
N ASN A 59 -7.74 13.74 -11.06
CA ASN A 59 -7.00 12.86 -10.16
C ASN A 59 -7.79 12.61 -8.86
N HIS A 60 -8.44 13.64 -8.31
CA HIS A 60 -9.32 13.46 -7.15
C HIS A 60 -10.55 12.61 -7.47
N GLY A 61 -11.21 12.84 -8.62
CA GLY A 61 -12.33 12.00 -9.07
C GLY A 61 -11.96 10.53 -9.25
N ILE A 62 -10.78 10.25 -9.81
CA ILE A 62 -10.22 8.90 -9.92
C ILE A 62 -10.04 8.28 -8.54
N VAL A 63 -9.48 9.02 -7.58
CA VAL A 63 -9.33 8.53 -6.20
C VAL A 63 -10.69 8.18 -5.57
N LEU A 64 -11.72 8.99 -5.82
CA LEU A 64 -13.09 8.71 -5.36
C LEU A 64 -13.67 7.43 -6.00
N LEU A 65 -13.56 7.29 -7.33
CA LEU A 65 -13.98 6.06 -8.02
C LEU A 65 -13.21 4.83 -7.56
N CYS A 66 -11.92 4.97 -7.28
CA CYS A 66 -11.11 3.87 -6.78
C CYS A 66 -11.40 3.54 -5.31
N LYS A 67 -12.09 4.43 -4.57
CA LYS A 67 -12.45 4.24 -3.16
C LYS A 67 -13.69 3.43 -2.96
N ASP A 68 -14.68 3.63 -3.82
CA ASP A 68 -15.95 2.97 -3.70
C ASP A 68 -16.32 2.34 -5.04
N SER A 69 -16.27 1.00 -5.06
CA SER A 69 -16.64 0.21 -6.24
C SER A 69 -18.09 0.40 -6.66
N ASP A 70 -18.92 0.95 -5.76
CA ASP A 70 -20.33 1.18 -5.99
C ASP A 70 -20.58 2.55 -6.64
N LEU A 71 -19.57 3.45 -6.66
CA LEU A 71 -19.65 4.72 -7.38
C LEU A 71 -19.49 4.52 -8.88
N THR A 72 -20.39 5.15 -9.62
CA THR A 72 -20.33 5.26 -11.07
C THR A 72 -19.60 6.54 -11.49
N PRO A 73 -19.09 6.62 -12.73
CA PRO A 73 -18.57 7.87 -13.29
C PRO A 73 -19.53 9.06 -13.19
N GLN A 74 -20.84 8.83 -13.18
CA GLN A 74 -21.85 9.88 -13.00
C GLN A 74 -21.80 10.45 -11.58
N ASP A 75 -21.58 9.61 -10.57
CA ASP A 75 -21.57 10.02 -9.16
C ASP A 75 -20.37 10.92 -8.84
N ILE A 76 -19.26 10.78 -9.57
CA ILE A 76 -18.07 11.63 -9.39
C ILE A 76 -18.08 12.93 -10.21
N THR A 77 -19.05 13.12 -11.10
CA THR A 77 -19.11 14.35 -11.90
C THR A 77 -19.27 15.61 -11.03
N PRO A 78 -20.25 15.66 -10.09
CA PRO A 78 -20.40 16.82 -9.22
C PRO A 78 -19.16 17.17 -8.37
N PRO A 79 -18.48 16.23 -7.67
CA PRO A 79 -17.28 16.57 -6.92
C PRO A 79 -16.13 17.03 -7.82
N VAL A 80 -15.86 16.35 -8.95
CA VAL A 80 -14.77 16.76 -9.87
C VAL A 80 -14.98 18.17 -10.40
N LEU A 81 -16.21 18.52 -10.82
CA LEU A 81 -16.52 19.87 -11.30
C LEU A 81 -16.40 20.93 -10.20
N LYS A 82 -16.67 20.57 -8.95
CA LYS A 82 -16.47 21.46 -7.79
C LYS A 82 -14.97 21.67 -7.49
N ASP A 83 -14.17 20.63 -7.62
CA ASP A 83 -12.73 20.71 -7.40
C ASP A 83 -12.03 21.48 -8.53
N LEU A 84 -12.50 21.34 -9.77
CA LEU A 84 -12.06 22.17 -10.89
C LEU A 84 -12.26 23.65 -10.58
N GLU A 85 -13.45 24.05 -10.14
CA GLU A 85 -13.74 25.44 -9.73
C GLU A 85 -12.81 25.92 -8.60
N THR A 86 -12.61 25.07 -7.58
CA THR A 86 -11.74 25.39 -6.44
C THR A 86 -10.28 25.57 -6.88
N SER A 87 -9.78 24.68 -7.74
CA SER A 87 -8.42 24.73 -8.27
C SER A 87 -8.22 25.92 -9.22
N LEU A 88 -9.22 26.28 -10.03
CA LEU A 88 -9.15 27.47 -10.88
C LEU A 88 -9.02 28.75 -10.05
N ILE A 89 -9.80 28.88 -8.96
CA ILE A 89 -9.69 30.03 -8.04
C ILE A 89 -8.29 30.12 -7.42
N LYS A 90 -7.68 28.97 -7.09
CA LYS A 90 -6.31 28.90 -6.57
C LYS A 90 -5.26 29.29 -7.62
N ASN A 91 -5.56 29.13 -8.91
CA ASN A 91 -4.70 29.50 -10.04
C ASN A 91 -5.12 30.84 -10.66
N ASP A 92 -5.51 31.80 -9.81
CA ASP A 92 -5.79 33.21 -10.14
C ASP A 92 -6.99 33.48 -11.08
N PHE A 93 -7.90 32.52 -11.26
CA PHE A 93 -9.19 32.81 -11.92
C PHE A 93 -10.14 33.49 -10.92
N SER A 94 -10.92 34.45 -11.39
CA SER A 94 -11.98 35.02 -10.56
C SER A 94 -13.07 33.98 -10.28
N ILE A 95 -13.80 34.15 -9.17
CA ILE A 95 -14.92 33.27 -8.80
C ILE A 95 -15.94 33.15 -9.94
N LYS A 96 -16.21 34.24 -10.67
CA LYS A 96 -17.15 34.24 -11.80
C LYS A 96 -16.64 33.42 -12.98
N GLU A 97 -15.37 33.56 -13.31
CA GLU A 97 -14.74 32.79 -14.40
C GLU A 97 -14.68 31.32 -14.07
N ALA A 98 -14.26 30.96 -12.86
CA ALA A 98 -14.21 29.57 -12.40
C ALA A 98 -15.60 28.92 -12.42
N ALA A 99 -16.64 29.63 -11.95
CA ALA A 99 -18.02 29.15 -12.00
C ALA A 99 -18.55 28.98 -13.43
N GLN A 100 -18.15 29.87 -14.35
CA GLN A 100 -18.51 29.75 -15.77
C GLN A 100 -17.83 28.54 -16.41
N ILE A 101 -16.51 28.39 -16.24
CA ILE A 101 -15.74 27.24 -16.76
C ILE A 101 -16.35 25.94 -16.25
N LYS A 102 -16.65 25.84 -14.95
CA LYS A 102 -17.33 24.69 -14.36
C LYS A 102 -18.66 24.37 -15.03
N LYS A 103 -19.49 25.38 -15.28
CA LYS A 103 -20.81 25.21 -15.90
C LYS A 103 -20.72 24.70 -17.34
N GLU A 104 -19.69 25.12 -18.07
CA GLU A 104 -19.47 24.76 -19.47
C GLU A 104 -18.63 23.50 -19.63
N SER A 105 -17.98 23.03 -18.55
CA SER A 105 -17.18 21.81 -18.55
C SER A 105 -18.05 20.56 -18.47
N SER A 106 -17.57 19.47 -19.08
CA SER A 106 -18.22 18.17 -19.03
C SER A 106 -17.20 17.05 -18.80
N ILE A 107 -17.67 15.95 -18.23
CA ILE A 107 -16.84 14.75 -18.04
C ILE A 107 -17.44 13.64 -18.88
N ASN A 108 -16.62 13.13 -19.79
CA ASN A 108 -16.95 12.01 -20.64
C ASN A 108 -16.23 10.75 -20.18
N TYR A 109 -16.92 9.63 -20.29
CA TYR A 109 -16.43 8.32 -19.88
C TYR A 109 -16.38 7.39 -21.09
N GLN A 110 -15.24 6.74 -21.30
CA GLN A 110 -15.08 5.70 -22.32
C GLN A 110 -14.51 4.43 -21.68
N GLY A 111 -15.35 3.41 -21.49
CA GLY A 111 -14.96 2.11 -20.94
C GLY A 111 -16.15 1.17 -20.70
N LYS A 112 -15.88 -0.11 -20.40
CA LYS A 112 -16.90 -1.08 -19.99
C LYS A 112 -16.97 -1.11 -18.46
N ILE A 113 -18.19 -1.16 -17.90
CA ILE A 113 -18.42 -1.50 -16.49
C ILE A 113 -18.42 -3.04 -16.39
N PRO A 114 -17.74 -3.68 -15.42
CA PRO A 114 -17.00 -3.09 -14.30
C PRO A 114 -15.67 -2.44 -14.73
N LEU A 115 -15.34 -1.33 -14.05
CA LEU A 115 -14.18 -0.47 -14.27
C LEU A 115 -12.89 -1.31 -14.23
N SER A 116 -12.42 -1.70 -15.40
CA SER A 116 -11.19 -2.51 -15.59
C SER A 116 -10.10 -1.63 -16.19
N GLN A 117 -8.85 -2.15 -16.19
CA GLN A 117 -7.71 -1.52 -16.85
C GLN A 117 -8.08 -1.06 -18.27
N GLY A 118 -7.81 0.21 -18.59
CA GLY A 118 -8.08 0.80 -19.90
C GLY A 118 -9.38 1.61 -20.00
N THR A 119 -9.98 1.96 -18.87
CA THR A 119 -11.10 2.92 -18.82
C THR A 119 -10.57 4.35 -18.83
N TYR A 120 -11.14 5.23 -19.64
CA TYR A 120 -10.71 6.63 -19.77
C TYR A 120 -11.75 7.60 -19.19
N LEU A 121 -11.28 8.53 -18.38
CA LEU A 121 -12.00 9.73 -17.98
C LEU A 121 -11.44 10.91 -18.77
N ASN A 122 -12.31 11.61 -19.47
CA ASN A 122 -11.99 12.83 -20.19
C ASN A 122 -12.73 13.99 -19.52
N LEU A 123 -12.01 15.02 -19.10
CA LEU A 123 -12.61 16.30 -18.70
C LEU A 123 -12.40 17.29 -19.84
N HIS A 124 -13.51 17.70 -20.42
CA HIS A 124 -13.58 18.74 -21.44
C HIS A 124 -13.91 20.07 -20.77
N ALA A 125 -12.94 20.97 -20.69
CA ALA A 125 -13.10 22.31 -20.12
C ALA A 125 -13.07 23.37 -21.21
N VAL A 126 -14.01 24.31 -21.12
CA VAL A 126 -14.15 25.43 -22.06
C VAL A 126 -14.08 26.73 -21.27
N TYR A 127 -13.27 27.67 -21.77
CA TYR A 127 -13.19 29.03 -21.26
C TYR A 127 -13.27 30.05 -22.39
N HIS A 128 -14.22 30.98 -22.27
CA HIS A 128 -14.41 32.07 -23.21
C HIS A 128 -13.67 33.33 -22.72
N VAL A 129 -12.47 33.58 -23.25
CA VAL A 129 -11.68 34.77 -22.92
C VAL A 129 -12.31 36.00 -23.58
N PRO A 130 -12.73 37.02 -22.83
CA PRO A 130 -13.29 38.24 -23.41
C PRO A 130 -12.18 39.04 -24.12
N LEU A 131 -12.45 39.43 -25.37
CA LEU A 131 -11.50 40.23 -26.15
C LEU A 131 -11.57 41.71 -25.77
N ASN A 132 -10.41 42.34 -25.60
CA ASN A 132 -10.29 43.78 -25.39
C ASN A 132 -10.53 44.57 -26.69
N SER A 133 -10.65 45.90 -26.59
CA SER A 133 -10.98 46.77 -27.72
C SER A 133 -9.99 46.68 -28.88
N LEU A 134 -8.69 46.51 -28.60
CA LEU A 134 -7.64 46.37 -29.62
C LEU A 134 -7.71 44.99 -30.30
N GLU A 135 -7.92 43.93 -29.53
CA GLU A 135 -8.06 42.58 -30.06
C GLU A 135 -9.30 42.42 -30.93
N ARG A 136 -10.41 43.08 -30.59
CA ARG A 136 -11.62 43.10 -31.44
C ARG A 136 -11.39 43.79 -32.77
N ILE A 137 -10.51 44.78 -32.84
CA ILE A 137 -10.13 45.41 -34.12
C ILE A 137 -9.35 44.40 -34.99
N LEU A 138 -8.48 43.60 -34.37
CA LEU A 138 -7.69 42.58 -35.07
C LEU A 138 -8.50 41.32 -35.43
N LEU A 139 -9.55 41.01 -34.65
CA LEU A 139 -10.43 39.86 -34.82
C LEU A 139 -11.92 40.28 -34.85
N PRO A 140 -12.36 41.04 -35.86
CA PRO A 140 -13.67 41.71 -35.87
C PRO A 140 -14.88 40.76 -35.87
N HIS A 141 -14.68 39.48 -36.18
CA HIS A 141 -15.74 38.48 -36.23
C HIS A 141 -15.84 37.61 -34.97
N LYS A 142 -15.01 37.84 -33.95
CA LYS A 142 -15.05 37.08 -32.69
C LYS A 142 -15.40 38.00 -31.52
N GLN A 143 -16.36 37.59 -30.72
CA GLN A 143 -16.69 38.27 -29.46
C GLN A 143 -15.75 37.81 -28.34
N ASN A 144 -15.41 36.52 -28.32
CA ASN A 144 -14.51 35.88 -27.36
C ASN A 144 -13.48 35.01 -28.08
N MET A 145 -12.41 34.68 -27.37
CA MET A 145 -11.49 33.61 -27.76
C MET A 145 -11.70 32.38 -26.90
N ASP A 146 -11.91 31.24 -27.53
CA ASP A 146 -12.22 30.00 -26.83
C ASP A 146 -10.91 29.25 -26.53
N ILE A 147 -10.69 28.96 -25.26
CA ILE A 147 -9.67 28.02 -24.80
C ILE A 147 -10.39 26.72 -24.47
N VAL A 148 -10.08 25.67 -25.22
CA VAL A 148 -10.59 24.32 -25.01
C VAL A 148 -9.45 23.45 -24.54
N VAL A 149 -9.68 22.75 -23.42
CA VAL A 149 -8.72 21.82 -22.83
C VAL A 149 -9.40 20.47 -22.63
N ASP A 150 -8.78 19.43 -23.18
CA ASP A 150 -9.19 18.04 -23.01
C ASP A 150 -8.14 17.31 -22.18
N VAL A 151 -8.44 17.06 -20.91
CA VAL A 151 -7.56 16.26 -20.05
C VAL A 151 -8.08 14.83 -20.03
N ASN A 152 -7.23 13.90 -20.47
CA ASN A 152 -7.52 12.48 -20.51
C ASN A 152 -6.72 11.74 -19.43
N LYS A 153 -7.41 10.98 -18.59
CA LYS A 153 -6.78 10.10 -17.61
C LYS A 153 -7.27 8.67 -17.77
N ILE A 154 -6.33 7.74 -17.73
CA ILE A 154 -6.65 6.33 -17.58
C ILE A 154 -7.03 6.11 -16.13
N LEU A 155 -8.23 5.59 -15.89
CA LEU A 155 -8.64 5.08 -14.60
C LEU A 155 -7.83 3.81 -14.32
N ASN A 156 -6.65 4.01 -13.73
CA ASN A 156 -5.81 2.94 -13.25
C ASN A 156 -5.88 2.96 -11.73
N CYS A 157 -6.91 2.34 -11.18
CA CYS A 157 -6.96 2.05 -9.75
C CYS A 157 -5.87 1.02 -9.45
N HIS A 158 -4.63 1.48 -9.31
CA HIS A 158 -3.49 0.71 -8.86
C HIS A 158 -3.70 0.36 -7.39
N HIS A 159 -4.68 -0.51 -7.12
CA HIS A 159 -4.82 -1.12 -5.83
C HIS A 159 -3.91 -2.34 -5.79
N LYS A 160 -3.24 -2.54 -4.65
CA LYS A 160 -2.49 -3.77 -4.38
C LYS A 160 -3.31 -4.57 -3.39
N GLY A 161 -3.70 -5.78 -3.81
CA GLY A 161 -4.40 -6.72 -2.94
C GLY A 161 -3.40 -7.51 -2.09
N ILE A 162 -3.71 -7.69 -0.81
CA ILE A 162 -3.03 -8.64 0.07
C ILE A 162 -4.09 -9.56 0.68
N ALA A 163 -3.94 -10.87 0.47
CA ALA A 163 -4.82 -11.85 1.08
C ALA A 163 -4.28 -12.28 2.45
N VAL A 164 -5.04 -12.07 3.52
CA VAL A 164 -4.67 -12.46 4.88
C VAL A 164 -5.50 -13.68 5.30
N ILE A 165 -4.83 -14.76 5.68
CA ILE A 165 -5.40 -16.07 5.93
C ILE A 165 -5.02 -16.51 7.35
N ALA A 166 -6.02 -16.62 8.23
CA ALA A 166 -5.84 -17.22 9.55
C ALA A 166 -6.06 -18.73 9.52
N ASP A 167 -5.28 -19.44 10.34
CA ASP A 167 -5.41 -20.87 10.65
C ASP A 167 -5.64 -21.77 9.43
N PRO A 168 -4.64 -21.85 8.53
CA PRO A 168 -4.74 -22.63 7.30
C PRO A 168 -5.19 -24.08 7.51
N TRP A 169 -4.75 -24.69 8.62
CA TRP A 169 -5.06 -26.06 8.97
C TRP A 169 -6.57 -26.36 9.11
N TYR A 170 -7.34 -25.45 9.72
CA TYR A 170 -8.74 -25.72 10.10
C TYR A 170 -9.75 -25.55 8.95
N LYS A 171 -9.30 -25.21 7.74
CA LYS A 171 -10.17 -24.95 6.58
C LYS A 171 -10.62 -26.28 5.96
N ALA A 172 -11.83 -26.72 6.33
CA ALA A 172 -12.39 -28.07 6.10
C ALA A 172 -12.31 -28.60 4.65
N ASP A 173 -12.32 -27.73 3.63
CA ASP A 173 -12.15 -28.08 2.20
C ASP A 173 -11.10 -27.18 1.54
N THR A 174 -9.87 -27.28 2.03
CA THR A 174 -8.80 -26.34 1.73
C THR A 174 -8.52 -26.08 0.23
N PRO A 175 -8.63 -27.06 -0.70
CA PRO A 175 -8.47 -26.78 -2.13
C PRO A 175 -9.49 -25.76 -2.67
N MET A 176 -10.76 -25.87 -2.29
CA MET A 176 -11.81 -24.94 -2.73
C MET A 176 -11.62 -23.55 -2.13
N PHE A 177 -11.11 -23.49 -0.90
CA PHE A 177 -10.74 -22.23 -0.25
C PHE A 177 -9.61 -21.51 -1.01
N VAL A 178 -8.56 -22.25 -1.38
CA VAL A 178 -7.45 -21.73 -2.18
C VAL A 178 -7.92 -21.30 -3.58
N GLU A 179 -8.83 -22.06 -4.22
CA GLU A 179 -9.44 -21.67 -5.49
C GLU A 179 -10.26 -20.37 -5.39
N ALA A 180 -11.03 -20.19 -4.31
CA ALA A 180 -11.79 -18.97 -4.09
C ALA A 180 -10.88 -17.75 -3.95
N ILE A 181 -9.78 -17.86 -3.19
CA ILE A 181 -8.78 -16.79 -3.07
C ILE A 181 -8.11 -16.53 -4.43
N ASN A 182 -7.71 -17.58 -5.13
CA ASN A 182 -7.07 -17.49 -6.44
C ASN A 182 -7.97 -16.86 -7.51
N SER A 183 -9.29 -16.99 -7.38
CA SER A 183 -10.27 -16.36 -8.28
C SER A 183 -10.25 -14.83 -8.19
N LEU A 184 -9.82 -14.27 -7.04
CA LEU A 184 -9.69 -12.82 -6.85
C LEU A 184 -8.35 -12.26 -7.35
N LYS A 185 -7.35 -13.11 -7.68
CA LYS A 185 -5.99 -12.65 -7.98
C LYS A 185 -5.99 -11.52 -9.01
N SER A 186 -6.66 -11.71 -10.15
CA SER A 186 -6.64 -10.74 -11.25
C SER A 186 -7.55 -9.55 -10.99
N SER A 187 -8.76 -9.76 -10.46
CA SER A 187 -9.74 -8.70 -10.25
C SER A 187 -9.39 -7.78 -9.08
N LYS A 188 -8.65 -8.28 -8.09
CA LYS A 188 -8.22 -7.56 -6.88
C LYS A 188 -6.72 -7.26 -6.85
N ASN A 189 -6.02 -7.55 -7.96
CA ASN A 189 -4.57 -7.40 -8.10
C ASN A 189 -3.79 -7.90 -6.87
N ILE A 190 -4.02 -9.16 -6.48
CA ILE A 190 -3.39 -9.72 -5.28
C ILE A 190 -1.90 -9.99 -5.56
N ILE A 191 -1.04 -9.26 -4.87
CA ILE A 191 0.42 -9.31 -5.05
C ILE A 191 1.13 -10.20 -4.02
N LEU A 192 0.47 -10.47 -2.89
CA LEU A 192 1.04 -11.19 -1.75
C LEU A 192 -0.07 -11.82 -0.90
N GLY A 193 0.22 -12.96 -0.28
CA GLY A 193 -0.56 -13.54 0.81
C GLY A 193 0.16 -13.43 2.16
N ILE A 194 -0.57 -13.36 3.25
CA ILE A 194 -0.06 -13.41 4.62
C ILE A 194 -0.83 -14.51 5.35
N LEU A 195 -0.13 -15.49 5.87
CA LEU A 195 -0.68 -16.58 6.69
C LEU A 195 -0.20 -16.34 8.11
N THR A 196 -1.11 -16.13 9.05
CA THR A 196 -0.74 -15.62 10.38
C THR A 196 -0.15 -16.67 11.34
N GLY A 197 -0.23 -17.96 11.00
CA GLY A 197 0.23 -19.06 11.83
C GLY A 197 -0.71 -20.26 11.80
N ASP A 198 -0.41 -21.29 12.60
CA ASP A 198 -1.21 -22.52 12.74
C ASP A 198 -1.53 -23.18 11.38
N MET A 199 -0.48 -23.30 10.57
CA MET A 199 -0.51 -23.92 9.24
C MET A 199 -0.81 -25.41 9.29
N THR A 200 -0.44 -26.05 10.41
CA THR A 200 -0.52 -27.49 10.63
C THR A 200 -1.07 -27.77 12.03
N GLN A 201 -1.61 -28.98 12.26
CA GLN A 201 -2.01 -29.39 13.61
C GLN A 201 -0.79 -29.79 14.42
N SER A 202 0.03 -30.67 13.82
CA SER A 202 1.12 -31.36 14.49
C SER A 202 2.50 -31.02 13.94
N SER A 203 2.59 -30.17 12.91
CA SER A 203 3.86 -29.73 12.29
C SER A 203 4.77 -30.86 11.83
N THR A 204 4.21 -32.04 11.60
CA THR A 204 4.96 -33.15 11.01
C THR A 204 5.33 -32.85 9.57
N THR A 205 6.41 -33.46 9.09
CA THR A 205 6.88 -33.43 7.70
C THR A 205 5.75 -33.78 6.73
N LYS A 206 4.91 -34.75 7.10
CA LYS A 206 3.75 -35.16 6.30
C LYS A 206 2.70 -34.04 6.21
N GLU A 207 2.37 -33.40 7.33
CA GLU A 207 1.42 -32.28 7.34
C GLU A 207 1.96 -31.06 6.62
N LEU A 208 3.25 -30.73 6.80
CA LEU A 208 3.87 -29.61 6.12
C LEU A 208 3.89 -29.83 4.60
N LYS A 209 4.24 -31.03 4.13
CA LYS A 209 4.13 -31.40 2.70
C LYS A 209 2.69 -31.27 2.19
N ARG A 210 1.72 -31.75 2.97
CA ARG A 210 0.29 -31.60 2.64
C ARG A 210 -0.12 -30.14 2.56
N PHE A 211 0.32 -29.31 3.49
CA PHE A 211 0.08 -27.86 3.49
C PHE A 211 0.58 -27.24 2.18
N TYR A 212 1.83 -27.50 1.78
CA TYR A 212 2.39 -26.97 0.53
C TYR A 212 1.63 -27.44 -0.71
N ASN A 213 1.22 -28.71 -0.75
CA ASN A 213 0.43 -29.24 -1.88
C ASN A 213 -0.92 -28.53 -2.01
N ILE A 214 -1.55 -28.23 -0.87
CA ILE A 214 -2.88 -27.63 -0.81
C ILE A 214 -2.83 -26.11 -1.08
N TYR A 215 -1.92 -25.39 -0.40
CA TYR A 215 -1.78 -23.93 -0.47
C TYR A 215 -0.98 -23.49 -1.70
N SER A 216 -1.38 -23.99 -2.86
CA SER A 216 -0.88 -23.58 -4.17
C SER A 216 -1.52 -22.24 -4.60
N LEU A 217 -1.25 -21.18 -3.84
CA LEU A 217 -1.68 -19.81 -4.18
C LEU A 217 -0.97 -19.34 -5.45
N LYS A 218 -1.69 -18.62 -6.32
CA LYS A 218 -1.15 -18.09 -7.58
C LYS A 218 -0.25 -16.87 -7.39
N PHE A 219 0.06 -16.50 -6.15
CA PHE A 219 0.90 -15.36 -5.75
C PHE A 219 1.76 -15.79 -4.55
N PRO A 220 2.92 -15.13 -4.33
CA PRO A 220 3.78 -15.47 -3.20
C PRO A 220 3.07 -15.21 -1.87
N PHE A 221 3.51 -15.87 -0.80
CA PHE A 221 2.94 -15.66 0.52
C PHE A 221 3.94 -15.78 1.66
N PHE A 222 3.69 -14.98 2.68
CA PHE A 222 4.41 -14.93 3.95
C PHE A 222 3.68 -15.74 5.00
N ARG A 223 4.45 -16.36 5.89
CA ARG A 223 3.95 -17.29 6.91
C ARG A 223 4.49 -16.87 8.26
N GLY A 224 3.60 -16.65 9.22
CA GLY A 224 3.92 -16.54 10.63
C GLY A 224 3.97 -17.92 11.30
N LEU A 225 4.50 -17.97 12.51
CA LEU A 225 4.39 -19.12 13.39
C LEU A 225 3.27 -18.89 14.41
N GLY A 226 2.31 -19.81 14.50
CA GLY A 226 1.29 -19.82 15.55
C GLY A 226 1.71 -20.72 16.71
N SER A 227 0.82 -20.89 17.69
CA SER A 227 1.11 -21.75 18.84
C SER A 227 1.29 -23.21 18.46
N GLN A 228 0.58 -23.70 17.43
CA GLN A 228 0.66 -25.10 17.06
C GLN A 228 2.05 -25.40 16.52
N GLU A 229 2.68 -24.50 15.76
CA GLU A 229 4.00 -24.77 15.18
C GLU A 229 5.09 -25.13 16.19
N TYR A 230 5.07 -24.59 17.41
CA TYR A 230 6.19 -24.83 18.32
C TYR A 230 5.87 -24.81 19.82
N ILE A 231 4.65 -24.47 20.23
CA ILE A 231 4.22 -24.51 21.65
C ILE A 231 3.39 -25.76 21.90
N GLY A 232 2.33 -25.95 21.11
CA GLY A 232 1.41 -27.08 21.24
C GLY A 232 2.03 -28.42 20.84
N ASN A 233 3.00 -28.40 19.93
CA ASN A 233 3.64 -29.61 19.39
C ASN A 233 4.84 -30.08 20.22
N ARG A 234 4.75 -29.98 21.55
CA ARG A 234 5.74 -30.51 22.49
C ARG A 234 5.07 -31.29 23.62
N PRO A 235 5.41 -32.57 23.81
CA PRO A 235 6.33 -33.39 23.01
C PRO A 235 5.69 -33.89 21.70
N CYS A 236 6.44 -33.86 20.59
CA CYS A 236 6.06 -34.47 19.31
C CYS A 236 7.30 -34.95 18.55
N ARG A 237 7.32 -36.24 18.22
CA ARG A 237 8.39 -36.88 17.42
C ARG A 237 7.96 -36.96 15.96
N ASP A 238 8.88 -36.69 15.05
CA ASP A 238 8.66 -36.89 13.63
C ASP A 238 9.71 -37.87 13.07
N PRO A 239 9.29 -38.99 12.47
CA PRO A 239 10.20 -40.04 12.00
C PRO A 239 11.08 -39.63 10.81
N TYR A 240 10.78 -38.51 10.16
CA TYR A 240 11.54 -37.95 9.05
C TYR A 240 12.51 -36.85 9.47
N THR A 241 12.54 -36.51 10.76
CA THR A 241 13.65 -35.70 11.30
C THR A 241 14.89 -36.55 11.45
N LEU A 242 16.05 -35.90 11.40
CA LEU A 242 17.34 -36.56 11.53
C LEU A 242 17.49 -37.32 12.88
N THR A 243 16.63 -37.08 13.88
CA THR A 243 16.65 -37.76 15.18
C THR A 243 15.26 -38.05 15.77
N PRO A 244 15.12 -39.04 16.67
CA PRO A 244 13.86 -39.33 17.37
C PRO A 244 13.53 -38.30 18.48
N SER A 245 14.00 -37.05 18.35
CA SER A 245 13.83 -36.00 19.35
C SER A 245 12.36 -35.74 19.65
N ILE A 246 12.03 -35.55 20.94
CA ILE A 246 10.68 -35.16 21.39
C ILE A 246 10.27 -33.76 20.92
N TYR A 247 11.18 -33.02 20.30
CA TYR A 247 10.92 -31.70 19.71
C TYR A 247 10.97 -31.72 18.17
N GLY A 248 10.99 -32.90 17.54
CA GLY A 248 11.14 -33.05 16.09
C GLY A 248 10.12 -32.25 15.29
N CYS A 249 8.85 -32.26 15.69
CA CYS A 249 7.79 -31.53 14.98
C CYS A 249 7.96 -29.99 15.08
N ALA A 250 8.28 -29.48 16.28
CA ALA A 250 8.55 -28.06 16.48
C ALA A 250 9.79 -27.60 15.71
N PHE A 251 10.82 -28.45 15.66
CA PHE A 251 12.02 -28.19 14.87
C PHE A 251 11.70 -28.11 13.38
N ILE A 252 10.88 -29.00 12.81
CA ILE A 252 10.50 -28.97 11.39
C ILE A 252 9.85 -27.63 11.03
N ALA A 253 8.85 -27.19 11.80
CA ALA A 253 8.15 -25.94 11.51
C ALA A 253 9.09 -24.72 11.57
N ILE A 254 9.91 -24.62 12.62
CA ILE A 254 10.84 -23.50 12.77
C ILE A 254 11.95 -23.55 11.72
N ASN A 255 12.51 -24.73 11.43
CA ASN A 255 13.52 -24.88 10.38
C ASN A 255 12.97 -24.49 9.00
N ASP A 256 11.75 -24.90 8.68
CA ASP A 256 11.08 -24.52 7.44
C ASP A 256 10.85 -23.00 7.32
N ILE A 257 10.31 -22.35 8.37
CA ILE A 257 10.09 -20.90 8.38
C ILE A 257 11.41 -20.12 8.34
N SER A 258 12.40 -20.53 9.14
CA SER A 258 13.73 -19.89 9.12
C SER A 258 14.38 -19.97 7.73
N GLN A 259 14.15 -21.07 7.00
CA GLN A 259 14.64 -21.20 5.63
C GLN A 259 13.91 -20.24 4.68
N GLN A 260 12.59 -20.08 4.83
CA GLN A 260 11.86 -19.11 4.01
C GLN A 260 12.30 -17.67 4.26
N ILE A 261 12.48 -17.28 5.53
CA ILE A 261 12.91 -15.93 5.92
C ILE A 261 14.28 -15.61 5.34
N ASN A 262 15.23 -16.55 5.41
CA ASN A 262 16.60 -16.32 4.98
C ASN A 262 16.79 -16.45 3.46
N ASP A 263 16.14 -17.43 2.83
CA ASP A 263 16.48 -17.82 1.46
C ASP A 263 15.43 -17.38 0.43
N HIS A 264 14.14 -17.37 0.79
CA HIS A 264 13.05 -17.22 -0.17
C HIS A 264 12.40 -15.83 -0.16
N TYR A 265 12.00 -15.34 1.02
CA TYR A 265 11.29 -14.08 1.16
C TYR A 265 12.03 -12.84 0.62
N PRO A 266 13.37 -12.71 0.80
CA PRO A 266 14.13 -11.62 0.21
C PRO A 266 14.12 -11.59 -1.32
N GLN A 267 13.77 -12.70 -1.98
CA GLN A 267 13.80 -12.82 -3.45
C GLN A 267 12.46 -12.44 -4.11
N ILE A 268 11.41 -12.16 -3.33
CA ILE A 268 10.09 -11.83 -3.88
C ILE A 268 10.10 -10.41 -4.46
N LYS A 269 10.02 -10.33 -5.79
CA LYS A 269 10.14 -9.06 -6.55
C LYS A 269 9.09 -7.99 -6.22
N SER A 270 7.90 -8.38 -5.74
CA SER A 270 6.83 -7.44 -5.39
C SER A 270 7.08 -6.69 -4.07
N ILE A 271 8.17 -7.04 -3.37
CA ILE A 271 8.47 -6.59 -2.02
C ILE A 271 9.75 -5.76 -2.04
N LYS A 272 9.77 -4.68 -1.26
CA LYS A 272 10.94 -3.85 -1.04
C LYS A 272 11.39 -3.95 0.41
N GLU A 273 12.69 -3.84 0.61
CA GLU A 273 13.28 -3.67 1.95
C GLU A 273 12.84 -4.76 2.93
N PHE A 274 12.89 -6.03 2.49
CA PHE A 274 12.66 -7.16 3.37
C PHE A 274 13.76 -7.21 4.45
N ASN A 275 13.34 -7.38 5.70
CA ASN A 275 14.23 -7.49 6.86
C ASN A 275 13.70 -8.61 7.76
N GLY A 276 14.58 -9.49 8.26
CA GLY A 276 14.16 -10.63 9.07
C GLY A 276 15.12 -10.92 10.22
N ASP A 277 14.55 -11.28 11.37
CA ASP A 277 15.26 -11.72 12.57
C ASP A 277 15.32 -13.24 12.65
N SER A 278 16.01 -13.84 11.68
CA SER A 278 16.27 -15.27 11.64
C SER A 278 17.74 -15.50 11.36
N GLN A 279 18.41 -16.22 12.24
CA GLN A 279 19.79 -16.64 12.07
C GLN A 279 19.82 -18.15 12.00
N ARG A 280 20.51 -18.68 10.99
CA ARG A 280 20.60 -20.11 10.77
C ARG A 280 22.05 -20.52 10.52
N TYR A 281 22.58 -21.32 11.43
CA TYR A 281 23.93 -21.84 11.38
C TYR A 281 23.89 -23.34 11.12
N ARG A 282 24.72 -23.80 10.18
CA ARG A 282 24.93 -25.23 9.94
C ARG A 282 26.33 -25.58 10.42
N ASN A 283 26.43 -26.34 11.48
CA ASN A 283 27.72 -26.85 11.93
C ASN A 283 28.10 -28.06 11.09
N ARG A 284 29.28 -27.98 10.48
CA ARG A 284 29.81 -29.03 9.60
C ARG A 284 30.93 -29.78 10.31
N SER A 285 30.98 -31.09 10.13
CA SER A 285 32.06 -31.93 10.62
C SER A 285 33.34 -31.61 9.83
N TRP A 286 34.47 -32.15 10.28
CA TRP A 286 35.75 -32.05 9.55
C TRP A 286 35.64 -32.57 8.10
N HIS A 287 34.70 -33.49 7.83
CA HIS A 287 34.44 -34.05 6.50
C HIS A 287 33.39 -33.27 5.68
N GLY A 288 32.91 -32.12 6.17
CA GLY A 288 31.98 -31.24 5.45
C GLY A 288 30.51 -31.62 5.57
N GLU A 289 30.17 -32.71 6.26
CA GLU A 289 28.79 -33.13 6.51
C GLU A 289 28.15 -32.24 7.59
N THR A 290 26.90 -31.80 7.38
CA THR A 290 26.18 -31.03 8.40
C THR A 290 25.79 -31.99 9.52
N TYR A 291 26.40 -31.82 10.70
CA TYR A 291 26.07 -32.63 11.87
C TYR A 291 25.08 -31.93 12.80
N SER A 292 24.99 -30.60 12.76
CA SER A 292 23.94 -29.89 13.50
C SER A 292 23.41 -28.61 12.83
N ILE A 293 22.16 -28.27 13.12
CA ILE A 293 21.48 -27.04 12.67
C ILE A 293 21.11 -26.21 13.90
N SER A 294 21.65 -24.99 13.99
CA SER A 294 21.27 -24.02 15.03
C SER A 294 20.44 -22.90 14.43
N ILE A 295 19.27 -22.63 15.03
CA ILE A 295 18.36 -21.56 14.62
C ILE A 295 18.20 -20.60 15.79
N SER A 296 18.45 -19.31 15.55
CA SER A 296 18.31 -18.23 16.54
C SER A 296 17.57 -17.02 15.97
N GLY A 297 17.15 -16.11 16.85
CA GLY A 297 16.38 -14.91 16.50
C GLY A 297 14.88 -15.11 16.70
N SER A 298 14.13 -14.01 16.81
CA SER A 298 12.69 -14.06 17.10
C SER A 298 11.87 -14.73 16.00
N GLN A 299 12.46 -15.00 14.83
CA GLN A 299 11.83 -15.44 13.57
C GLN A 299 10.80 -14.44 13.04
N SER A 300 10.78 -13.21 13.54
CA SER A 300 9.92 -12.14 13.03
C SER A 300 10.55 -11.52 11.80
N TYR A 301 9.75 -10.88 10.96
CA TYR A 301 10.24 -10.21 9.76
C TYR A 301 9.30 -9.09 9.34
N SER A 302 9.82 -8.20 8.50
CA SER A 302 9.13 -7.03 8.03
C SER A 302 9.44 -6.74 6.57
N TRP A 303 8.58 -5.94 5.97
CA TRP A 303 8.71 -5.52 4.58
C TRP A 303 7.91 -4.27 4.30
N ASN A 304 8.22 -3.62 3.17
CA ASN A 304 7.54 -2.40 2.76
C ASN A 304 6.75 -2.59 1.47
N ILE A 305 5.54 -2.02 1.45
CA ILE A 305 4.75 -1.80 0.24
C ILE A 305 4.33 -0.33 0.26
N ASP A 306 4.88 0.43 -0.69
CA ASP A 306 4.70 1.89 -0.77
C ASP A 306 5.11 2.58 0.54
N ASN A 307 4.22 3.35 1.19
CA ASN A 307 4.49 4.04 2.45
C ASN A 307 4.07 3.23 3.70
N VAL A 308 3.76 1.94 3.54
CA VAL A 308 3.32 1.05 4.62
C VAL A 308 4.39 0.02 4.93
N HIS A 309 4.76 -0.03 6.20
CA HIS A 309 5.66 -0.99 6.81
C HIS A 309 4.85 -2.07 7.51
N PHE A 310 5.00 -3.30 7.04
CA PHE A 310 4.33 -4.47 7.59
C PHE A 310 5.31 -5.28 8.40
N ILE A 311 4.84 -5.79 9.53
CA ILE A 311 5.62 -6.64 10.43
C ILE A 311 4.82 -7.90 10.69
N GLN A 312 5.41 -9.06 10.45
CA GLN A 312 4.91 -10.33 10.93
C GLN A 312 5.73 -10.73 12.16
N ALA A 313 5.12 -10.57 13.33
CA ALA A 313 5.59 -11.21 14.55
C ALA A 313 5.13 -12.67 14.57
N ASN A 314 5.84 -13.49 15.35
CA ASN A 314 5.40 -14.85 15.65
C ASN A 314 4.33 -14.86 16.73
N TYR A 315 3.95 -16.06 17.16
CA TYR A 315 2.80 -16.36 18.01
C TYR A 315 2.43 -15.24 18.99
N SER A 316 3.38 -14.83 19.83
CA SER A 316 3.27 -13.64 20.68
C SER A 316 4.61 -12.91 20.72
N MET A 317 4.58 -11.59 20.91
CA MET A 317 5.79 -10.76 21.06
C MET A 317 6.52 -10.97 22.39
N PHE A 318 5.92 -11.71 23.33
CA PHE A 318 6.44 -12.00 24.68
C PHE A 318 6.58 -13.51 24.94
N HIS A 319 6.72 -14.29 23.87
CA HIS A 319 6.87 -15.72 23.99
C HIS A 319 8.22 -16.15 23.45
N SER A 320 9.10 -16.56 24.35
CA SER A 320 10.37 -17.18 24.01
C SER A 320 10.29 -18.69 24.05
N VAL A 321 11.12 -19.34 23.24
CA VAL A 321 11.32 -20.76 23.34
C VAL A 321 12.77 -21.17 23.11
N TYR A 322 13.24 -22.11 23.93
CA TYR A 322 14.54 -22.75 23.77
C TYR A 322 14.38 -24.26 23.85
N PHE A 323 15.01 -24.98 22.94
CA PHE A 323 15.07 -26.43 22.95
C PHE A 323 16.20 -26.94 22.07
N ASN A 324 16.78 -28.06 22.46
CA ASN A 324 17.81 -28.76 21.72
C ASN A 324 17.45 -30.24 21.59
N ASP A 325 18.09 -30.90 20.65
CA ASP A 325 18.02 -32.36 20.59
C ASP A 325 18.87 -32.98 21.70
N GLU A 326 18.22 -33.42 22.77
CA GLU A 326 18.86 -33.94 23.99
C GLU A 326 19.72 -35.19 23.76
N TRP A 327 19.47 -35.96 22.69
CA TRP A 327 20.14 -37.26 22.50
C TRP A 327 21.34 -37.19 21.56
N SER A 328 21.29 -36.34 20.55
CA SER A 328 22.25 -36.38 19.45
C SER A 328 22.74 -35.01 19.03
N ASN A 329 22.31 -33.94 19.71
CA ASN A 329 22.75 -32.56 19.48
C ASN A 329 22.65 -32.12 18.01
N ILE A 330 21.75 -32.71 17.23
CA ILE A 330 21.62 -32.43 15.80
C ILE A 330 20.96 -31.08 15.52
N PHE A 331 20.29 -30.51 16.51
CA PHE A 331 19.70 -29.19 16.39
C PHE A 331 19.64 -28.46 17.72
N THR A 332 19.63 -27.14 17.61
CA THR A 332 19.35 -26.22 18.71
C THR A 332 18.48 -25.11 18.16
N VAL A 333 17.39 -24.81 18.85
CA VAL A 333 16.47 -23.75 18.47
C VAL A 333 16.30 -22.82 19.65
N ALA A 334 16.59 -21.55 19.42
CA ALA A 334 16.34 -20.46 20.32
C ALA A 334 15.50 -19.42 19.58
N VAL A 335 14.23 -19.30 19.92
CA VAL A 335 13.39 -18.19 19.47
C VAL A 335 13.25 -17.26 20.67
N PRO A 336 14.22 -16.38 20.93
CA PRO A 336 14.15 -15.47 22.06
C PRO A 336 13.16 -14.35 21.80
N GLU A 337 12.53 -13.87 22.87
CA GLU A 337 11.81 -12.60 22.86
C GLU A 337 12.75 -11.40 23.05
N HIS A 338 13.99 -11.61 23.53
CA HIS A 338 15.00 -10.57 23.75
C HIS A 338 16.37 -11.03 23.23
N ILE A 339 17.04 -10.22 22.41
CA ILE A 339 18.44 -10.44 22.03
C ILE A 339 19.32 -9.59 22.95
N SER A 340 19.78 -10.17 24.05
CA SER A 340 21.07 -9.80 24.66
C SER A 340 22.08 -10.87 24.27
N LYS A 341 23.27 -10.44 23.84
CA LYS A 341 24.36 -11.28 23.34
C LYS A 341 24.99 -12.22 24.39
N GLN A 342 24.51 -12.25 25.63
CA GLN A 342 25.27 -12.88 26.72
C GLN A 342 24.59 -13.98 27.55
N ASP A 343 23.28 -14.22 27.46
CA ASP A 343 22.65 -15.12 28.42
C ASP A 343 21.76 -16.19 27.77
N LEU A 344 22.31 -17.39 27.65
CA LEU A 344 21.57 -18.66 27.68
C LEU A 344 22.29 -19.50 28.75
N PRO A 345 21.61 -19.88 29.86
CA PRO A 345 20.93 -21.17 29.82
C PRO A 345 19.69 -21.35 30.74
N SER A 346 18.98 -22.45 30.43
CA SER A 346 18.05 -23.23 31.27
C SER A 346 16.73 -22.60 31.70
N HIS A 347 15.67 -23.08 31.03
CA HIS A 347 14.24 -22.91 31.28
C HIS A 347 13.60 -21.62 30.77
N VAL A 348 12.54 -21.82 29.97
CA VAL A 348 11.66 -20.82 29.39
C VAL A 348 11.24 -19.81 30.46
N SER A 349 11.87 -18.65 30.47
CA SER A 349 11.42 -17.49 31.23
C SER A 349 10.42 -16.73 30.37
N ASN A 350 9.23 -16.45 30.89
CA ASN A 350 8.35 -15.43 30.31
C ASN A 350 9.10 -14.10 30.38
N GLY A 351 9.76 -13.69 29.30
CA GLY A 351 10.65 -12.56 29.30
C GLY A 351 9.89 -11.25 29.36
N SER A 352 10.51 -10.27 29.99
CA SER A 352 9.88 -8.99 30.28
C SER A 352 9.91 -8.02 29.09
N GLU A 353 10.52 -8.37 27.96
CA GLU A 353 10.88 -7.39 26.93
C GLU A 353 10.54 -7.83 25.50
N ILE A 354 10.13 -6.86 24.68
CA ILE A 354 9.97 -7.00 23.23
C ILE A 354 11.33 -7.04 22.55
N SER A 355 11.48 -7.92 21.55
CA SER A 355 12.70 -8.13 20.78
C SER A 355 13.33 -6.81 20.33
N GLN A 356 14.65 -6.71 20.56
CA GLN A 356 15.43 -5.56 20.15
C GLN A 356 15.34 -5.32 18.64
N TRP A 357 15.32 -6.40 17.84
CA TRP A 357 15.14 -6.28 16.39
C TRP A 357 13.80 -5.63 16.03
N ILE A 358 12.69 -6.06 16.66
CA ILE A 358 11.36 -5.48 16.42
C ILE A 358 11.36 -4.00 16.77
N ARG A 359 11.97 -3.63 17.91
CA ARG A 359 12.09 -2.22 18.32
C ARG A 359 12.85 -1.40 17.27
N ASP A 360 14.02 -1.87 16.86
CA ASP A 360 14.89 -1.14 15.94
C ASP A 360 14.25 -0.96 14.56
N ASP A 361 13.62 -2.02 14.04
CA ASP A 361 12.91 -2.04 12.76
C ASP A 361 11.71 -1.07 12.76
N VAL A 362 10.88 -1.15 13.80
CA VAL A 362 9.72 -0.25 13.98
C VAL A 362 10.14 1.21 14.13
N PHE A 363 11.16 1.49 14.95
CA PHE A 363 11.64 2.85 15.14
C PHE A 363 12.30 3.41 13.87
N GLN A 364 12.94 2.55 13.05
CA GLN A 364 13.44 2.96 11.74
C GLN A 364 12.28 3.33 10.80
N ALA A 365 11.28 2.47 10.66
CA ALA A 365 10.10 2.75 9.84
C ALA A 365 9.37 4.03 10.30
N GLN A 366 9.28 4.26 11.61
CA GLN A 366 8.72 5.47 12.17
C GLN A 366 9.53 6.74 11.80
N ARG A 367 10.86 6.68 11.88
CA ARG A 367 11.75 7.79 11.47
C ARG A 367 11.60 8.12 9.99
N GLU A 368 11.40 7.09 9.16
CA GLU A 368 11.10 7.23 7.73
C GLU A 368 9.67 7.70 7.45
N GLY A 369 8.87 7.89 8.48
CA GLY A 369 7.52 8.41 8.39
C GLY A 369 6.47 7.39 7.95
N LYS A 370 6.81 6.10 7.84
CA LYS A 370 5.93 5.02 7.35
C LYS A 370 4.75 4.74 8.27
N TYR A 371 3.68 4.21 7.69
CA TYR A 371 2.55 3.62 8.41
C TYR A 371 2.88 2.21 8.85
N ILE A 372 2.69 1.87 10.12
CA ILE A 372 3.15 0.58 10.66
C ILE A 372 1.94 -0.32 10.96
N ILE A 373 1.93 -1.51 10.35
CA ILE A 373 0.92 -2.55 10.54
C ILE A 373 1.60 -3.79 11.11
N LEU A 374 1.11 -4.25 12.27
CA LEU A 374 1.61 -5.44 12.95
C LEU A 374 0.66 -6.62 12.75
N PHE A 375 1.18 -7.77 12.34
CA PHE A 375 0.52 -9.07 12.39
C PHE A 375 1.13 -9.91 13.50
N ALA A 376 0.29 -10.54 14.32
CA ALA A 376 0.69 -11.53 15.31
C ALA A 376 -0.46 -12.54 15.50
N ASP A 377 -0.20 -13.76 15.97
CA ASP A 377 -1.29 -14.71 16.23
C ASP A 377 -2.08 -14.31 17.49
N ASP A 378 -1.37 -13.90 18.54
CA ASP A 378 -1.91 -13.62 19.86
C ASP A 378 -1.23 -12.40 20.49
N ILE A 379 -2.01 -11.33 20.68
CA ILE A 379 -1.49 -10.02 21.13
C ILE A 379 -1.85 -9.69 22.58
N ASP A 380 -2.68 -10.52 23.22
CA ASP A 380 -3.17 -10.27 24.59
C ASP A 380 -2.71 -11.33 25.60
N ARG A 381 -1.87 -12.26 25.14
CA ARG A 381 -1.23 -13.24 26.01
C ARG A 381 -0.03 -12.63 26.75
N PHE A 382 -0.34 -11.80 27.74
CA PHE A 382 0.62 -11.30 28.72
C PHE A 382 0.69 -12.23 29.93
N SER A 383 1.90 -12.58 30.34
CA SER A 383 2.17 -13.32 31.59
C SER A 383 2.07 -12.42 32.84
N SER A 384 2.14 -11.10 32.67
CA SER A 384 2.11 -10.12 33.76
C SER A 384 1.55 -8.77 33.33
N ILE A 385 1.12 -7.97 34.32
CA ILE A 385 0.70 -6.57 34.11
C ILE A 385 1.85 -5.73 33.53
N ASP A 386 3.09 -6.03 33.89
CA ASP A 386 4.25 -5.27 33.42
C ASP A 386 4.53 -5.52 31.93
N GLN A 387 4.38 -6.75 31.43
CA GLN A 387 4.42 -7.01 29.98
C GLN A 387 3.34 -6.23 29.23
N LYS A 388 2.12 -6.20 29.76
CA LYS A 388 1.03 -5.39 29.18
C LYS A 388 1.40 -3.91 29.13
N ARG A 389 1.86 -3.32 30.24
CA ARG A 389 2.32 -1.92 30.30
C ARG A 389 3.47 -1.65 29.33
N MET A 390 4.38 -2.59 29.16
CA MET A 390 5.48 -2.47 28.21
C MET A 390 4.99 -2.51 26.76
N PHE A 391 4.02 -3.35 26.45
CA PHE A 391 3.37 -3.34 25.14
C PHE A 391 2.65 -2.01 24.88
N GLU A 392 1.86 -1.53 25.84
CA GLU A 392 1.17 -0.24 25.75
C GLU A 392 2.15 0.93 25.53
N LYS A 393 3.30 0.91 26.22
CA LYS A 393 4.38 1.90 26.03
C LYS A 393 5.03 1.77 24.64
N PHE A 394 5.27 0.54 24.20
CA PHE A 394 5.80 0.27 22.86
C PHE A 394 4.87 0.79 21.77
N LEU A 395 3.55 0.57 21.88
CA LEU A 395 2.56 1.10 20.95
C LEU A 395 2.56 2.64 20.89
N THR A 396 2.71 3.31 22.04
CA THR A 396 2.84 4.77 22.09
C THR A 396 4.10 5.23 21.37
N GLN A 397 5.24 4.63 21.69
CA GLN A 397 6.54 5.06 21.17
C GLN A 397 6.66 4.82 19.66
N SER A 398 6.23 3.65 19.20
CA SER A 398 6.28 3.20 17.81
C SER A 398 5.26 3.89 16.89
N LYS A 399 4.21 4.47 17.47
CA LYS A 399 3.04 4.98 16.74
C LYS A 399 2.35 3.92 15.86
N ILE A 400 2.48 2.64 16.19
CA ILE A 400 1.64 1.59 15.58
C ILE A 400 0.17 1.98 15.78
N SER A 401 -0.59 1.99 14.69
CA SER A 401 -2.01 2.37 14.66
C SER A 401 -2.92 1.18 14.39
N THR A 402 -2.36 0.09 13.85
CA THR A 402 -3.14 -1.04 13.38
C THR A 402 -2.44 -2.37 13.67
N ILE A 403 -3.22 -3.30 14.21
CA ILE A 403 -2.80 -4.66 14.52
C ILE A 403 -3.80 -5.64 13.90
N PHE A 404 -3.29 -6.69 13.29
CA PHE A 404 -4.04 -7.86 12.86
C PHE A 404 -3.69 -9.03 13.76
N THR A 405 -4.71 -9.71 14.30
CA THR A 405 -4.54 -10.84 15.21
C THR A 405 -5.58 -11.92 14.95
N THR A 406 -5.29 -13.18 15.29
CA THR A 406 -6.29 -14.27 15.23
C THR A 406 -6.90 -14.55 16.60
N ARG A 407 -6.21 -14.16 17.69
CA ARG A 407 -6.60 -14.39 19.08
C ARG A 407 -6.58 -13.08 19.84
N PHE A 408 -7.77 -12.51 20.04
CA PHE A 408 -7.96 -11.38 20.94
C PHE A 408 -9.39 -11.31 21.48
N THR A 409 -10.36 -11.03 20.60
CA THR A 409 -11.78 -10.93 20.98
C THR A 409 -12.69 -11.66 19.99
N SER A 410 -13.94 -11.96 20.33
CA SER A 410 -14.90 -12.48 19.34
C SER A 410 -15.35 -11.41 18.32
N SER A 411 -15.05 -10.13 18.58
CA SER A 411 -15.41 -9.03 17.69
C SER A 411 -14.43 -8.96 16.50
N PRO A 412 -14.93 -8.77 15.26
CA PRO A 412 -14.08 -8.54 14.09
C PRO A 412 -13.16 -7.33 14.21
N GLU A 413 -13.62 -6.31 14.94
CA GLU A 413 -12.90 -5.07 15.16
C GLU A 413 -12.95 -4.71 16.63
N SER A 414 -11.82 -4.29 17.17
CA SER A 414 -11.68 -3.90 18.57
C SER A 414 -10.56 -2.88 18.71
N TYR A 415 -10.30 -2.43 19.93
CA TYR A 415 -9.27 -1.44 20.22
C TYR A 415 -8.48 -1.85 21.44
N ILE A 416 -7.17 -1.66 21.38
CA ILE A 416 -6.28 -1.66 22.55
C ILE A 416 -5.88 -0.20 22.79
N LYS A 417 -5.72 0.18 24.05
CA LYS A 417 -5.21 1.52 24.40
C LYS A 417 -3.69 1.44 24.52
N ASP A 418 -2.99 2.42 23.98
CA ASP A 418 -1.58 2.60 24.29
C ASP A 418 -1.41 3.31 25.66
N SER A 419 -0.16 3.54 26.09
CA SER A 419 0.12 4.14 27.40
C SER A 419 -0.40 5.57 27.59
N THR A 420 -0.78 6.25 26.51
CA THR A 420 -1.41 7.59 26.54
C THR A 420 -2.93 7.54 26.49
N GLY A 421 -3.50 6.34 26.38
CA GLY A 421 -4.93 6.13 26.16
C GLY A 421 -5.37 6.26 24.70
N ARG A 422 -4.45 6.47 23.75
CA ARG A 422 -4.77 6.54 22.32
C ARG A 422 -5.23 5.16 21.85
N PRO A 423 -6.36 5.08 21.12
CA PRO A 423 -6.85 3.80 20.60
C PRO A 423 -5.96 3.32 19.45
N VAL A 424 -5.51 2.08 19.53
CA VAL A 424 -4.87 1.31 18.46
C VAL A 424 -5.90 0.30 17.96
N ARG A 425 -6.19 0.33 16.66
CA ARG A 425 -7.22 -0.52 16.08
C ARG A 425 -6.69 -1.95 15.93
N VAL A 426 -7.52 -2.92 16.32
CA VAL A 426 -7.24 -4.33 16.19
C VAL A 426 -8.28 -4.98 15.29
N TYR A 427 -7.83 -5.59 14.21
CA TYR A 427 -8.65 -6.42 13.32
C TYR A 427 -8.46 -7.88 13.72
N ASN A 428 -9.54 -8.52 14.15
CA ASN A 428 -9.52 -9.95 14.44
C ASN A 428 -9.84 -10.76 13.17
N ILE A 429 -8.83 -11.51 12.73
CA ILE A 429 -8.93 -12.48 11.66
C ILE A 429 -9.53 -13.75 12.26
N ASN A 430 -10.86 -13.89 12.15
CA ASN A 430 -11.63 -14.93 12.81
C ASN A 430 -11.07 -16.35 12.59
N LYS A 431 -10.34 -16.86 13.58
CA LYS A 431 -9.81 -18.22 13.66
C LYS A 431 -10.86 -19.32 13.52
N ASN A 432 -12.06 -19.07 14.05
CA ASN A 432 -13.11 -20.08 14.11
C ASN A 432 -13.90 -20.23 12.81
N SER A 433 -13.73 -19.30 11.86
CA SER A 433 -14.38 -19.40 10.57
C SER A 433 -13.55 -20.25 9.61
N LYS A 434 -14.06 -21.44 9.30
CA LYS A 434 -13.41 -22.39 8.37
C LYS A 434 -13.42 -21.95 6.91
N ASN A 435 -14.12 -20.87 6.59
CA ASN A 435 -14.36 -20.42 5.21
C ASN A 435 -13.97 -18.96 4.96
N GLU A 436 -13.57 -18.21 5.99
CA GLU A 436 -13.25 -16.79 5.85
C GLU A 436 -11.75 -16.52 5.63
N PHE A 437 -11.47 -15.46 4.88
CA PHE A 437 -10.19 -14.77 4.76
C PHE A 437 -10.42 -13.25 4.67
N ILE A 438 -9.38 -12.47 4.88
CA ILE A 438 -9.43 -11.00 4.71
C ILE A 438 -8.68 -10.62 3.45
N LEU A 439 -9.21 -9.63 2.73
CA LEU A 439 -8.51 -8.95 1.65
C LEU A 439 -8.22 -7.51 2.09
N LEU A 440 -6.96 -7.11 1.99
CA LEU A 440 -6.51 -5.74 2.14
C LEU A 440 -6.33 -5.15 0.75
N GLU A 441 -7.13 -4.15 0.40
CA GLU A 441 -7.02 -3.44 -0.88
C GLU A 441 -6.36 -2.09 -0.61
N MET A 442 -5.05 -2.01 -0.88
CA MET A 442 -4.23 -0.84 -0.61
C MET A 442 -4.40 0.21 -1.71
N THR A 443 -4.66 1.45 -1.32
CA THR A 443 -4.68 2.63 -2.19
C THR A 443 -3.66 3.65 -1.66
N PRO A 444 -3.41 4.78 -2.36
CA PRO A 444 -2.49 5.80 -1.86
C PRO A 444 -2.89 6.44 -0.52
N HIS A 445 -4.16 6.38 -0.13
CA HIS A 445 -4.70 7.13 1.01
C HIS A 445 -5.36 6.28 2.09
N TYR A 446 -5.71 5.03 1.81
CA TYR A 446 -6.29 4.12 2.79
C TYR A 446 -6.11 2.67 2.35
N ILE A 447 -6.32 1.75 3.29
CA ILE A 447 -6.43 0.31 3.03
C ILE A 447 -7.85 -0.11 3.36
N ASN A 448 -8.58 -0.60 2.35
CA ASN A 448 -9.88 -1.21 2.56
C ASN A 448 -9.68 -2.62 3.13
N VAL A 449 -10.42 -2.96 4.19
CA VAL A 449 -10.32 -4.24 4.88
C VAL A 449 -11.65 -4.98 4.70
N THR A 450 -11.65 -6.05 3.90
CA THR A 450 -12.87 -6.78 3.54
C THR A 450 -12.74 -8.25 3.91
N ALA A 451 -13.69 -8.77 4.69
CA ALA A 451 -13.82 -10.20 4.93
C ALA A 451 -14.60 -10.86 3.79
N TYR A 452 -14.07 -11.96 3.32
CA TYR A 452 -14.68 -12.84 2.33
C TYR A 452 -14.92 -14.21 2.94
N GLU A 453 -16.05 -14.82 2.62
CA GLU A 453 -16.33 -16.23 2.87
C GLU A 453 -16.42 -16.98 1.55
N ARG A 454 -15.83 -18.18 1.48
CA ARG A 454 -16.05 -19.05 0.32
C ARG A 454 -17.47 -19.64 0.32
N ARG A 455 -18.12 -19.63 -0.84
CA ARG A 455 -19.27 -20.50 -1.16
C ARG A 455 -18.91 -21.29 -2.40
N GLY A 456 -18.58 -22.56 -2.20
CA GLY A 456 -17.94 -23.35 -3.25
C GLY A 456 -16.55 -22.79 -3.58
N LYS A 457 -16.31 -22.51 -4.87
CA LYS A 457 -15.08 -21.89 -5.39
C LYS A 457 -15.18 -20.36 -5.53
N VAL A 458 -16.30 -19.78 -5.09
CA VAL A 458 -16.59 -18.36 -5.27
C VAL A 458 -16.49 -17.64 -3.93
N PRO A 459 -15.71 -16.54 -3.85
CA PRO A 459 -15.64 -15.72 -2.66
C PRO A 459 -16.81 -14.74 -2.63
N HIS A 460 -17.44 -14.60 -1.46
CA HIS A 460 -18.51 -13.64 -1.21
C HIS A 460 -18.10 -12.69 -0.11
N ILE A 461 -18.34 -11.39 -0.30
CA ILE A 461 -18.15 -10.41 0.77
C ILE A 461 -19.12 -10.74 1.90
N THR A 462 -18.59 -10.99 3.09
CA THR A 462 -19.42 -11.14 4.29
C THR A 462 -19.45 -9.87 5.12
N ARG A 463 -18.35 -9.11 5.11
CA ARG A 463 -18.23 -7.88 5.91
C ARG A 463 -17.20 -6.94 5.30
N LYS A 464 -17.57 -5.66 5.15
CA LYS A 464 -16.63 -4.55 4.99
C LYS A 464 -16.31 -4.02 6.39
N MET A 465 -15.04 -4.00 6.77
CA MET A 465 -14.57 -3.47 8.06
C MET A 465 -14.13 -2.01 7.88
N SER A 466 -13.89 -1.31 8.98
CA SER A 466 -13.43 0.08 8.93
C SER A 466 -12.11 0.18 8.13
N PRO A 467 -11.95 1.14 7.22
CA PRO A 467 -10.70 1.30 6.47
C PRO A 467 -9.57 1.80 7.39
N ILE A 468 -8.33 1.54 6.98
CA ILE A 468 -7.13 2.07 7.63
C ILE A 468 -6.70 3.32 6.86
N ASP A 469 -6.80 4.50 7.47
CA ASP A 469 -6.41 5.74 6.81
C ASP A 469 -4.87 5.89 6.77
N LEU A 470 -4.33 6.11 5.57
CA LEU A 470 -2.93 6.36 5.27
C LEU A 470 -2.70 7.85 5.02
N LEU A 471 -3.22 8.73 5.90
CA LEU A 471 -3.16 10.18 5.73
C LEU A 471 -1.75 10.67 5.32
N PRO A 472 -1.60 11.61 4.39
CA PRO A 472 -0.30 12.25 4.20
C PRO A 472 0.08 12.92 5.52
N LYS A 473 1.23 12.58 6.11
CA LYS A 473 1.76 13.42 7.20
C LYS A 473 1.97 14.82 6.60
N GLN A 474 1.32 15.82 7.19
CA GLN A 474 1.69 17.22 6.96
C GLN A 474 3.19 17.32 7.23
N ARG A 475 3.96 17.65 6.20
CA ARG A 475 5.41 17.84 6.30
C ARG A 475 5.74 19.06 7.13
#